data_AF-A0A2T6BS53-F1
#
_entry.id   AF-A0A2T6BS53-F1
#
_cell.length_a   1.000
_cell.length_b   1.000
_cell.length_c   1.000
_cell.angle_alpha   90.00
_cell.angle_beta   90.00
_cell.angle_gamma   90.00
#
_symmetry.space_group_name_H-M   'P 1'
#
loop_
_entity.id
_entity.type
_entity.pdbx_description
1 polymer ?
#
loop_
_entity_poly.entity_id
_entity_poly.type
_entity_poly.pdbx_seq_one_letter_code
_entity_poly.pdbx_strand_id
1 'polypeptide(L)' 'MDLPDILIGVVLAIIFWKLLKITFKTFFWVLVVGLAAAFLLPDQLPLIGDLGVSILSFLGSLLLLTVAGFFFFTGD' A
#
# COMPACT_ATOMS: atom_id res chain seq x y z
N MET A 1 -6.75 24.83 16.49
CA MET A 1 -6.81 23.36 16.36
C MET A 1 -7.76 22.88 17.43
N ASP A 2 -8.99 22.63 17.00
CA ASP A 2 -9.99 22.10 17.90
C ASP A 2 -9.67 20.62 18.16
N LEU A 3 -9.97 20.14 19.37
CA LEU A 3 -9.86 18.71 19.75
C LEU A 3 -10.30 17.72 18.65
N PRO A 4 -11.39 17.94 17.88
CA PRO A 4 -11.77 17.10 16.74
C PRO A 4 -10.70 16.97 15.64
N ASP A 5 -9.98 18.04 15.29
CA ASP A 5 -9.00 18.02 14.18
C ASP A 5 -7.79 17.16 14.53
N ILE A 6 -7.35 17.25 15.79
CA ILE A 6 -6.25 16.44 16.33
C ILE A 6 -6.65 14.97 16.34
N LEU A 7 -7.91 14.66 16.70
CA LEU A 7 -8.43 13.30 16.71
C LEU A 7 -8.48 12.70 15.30
N ILE A 8 -8.95 13.48 14.31
CA ILE A 8 -9.00 13.06 12.90
C ILE A 8 -7.59 12.82 12.36
N GLY A 9 -6.63 13.71 12.65
CA GLY A 9 -5.23 13.54 12.26
C GLY A 9 -4.60 12.26 12.84
N VAL A 10 -4.87 11.95 14.12
CA VAL A 10 -4.40 10.71 14.76
C VAL A 10 -5.02 9.47 14.12
N VAL A 11 -6.33 9.49 13.82
CA VAL A 11 -7.01 8.38 13.15
C VAL A 11 -6.43 8.16 11.74
N LEU A 12 -6.23 9.22 10.97
CA LEU A 12 -5.59 9.16 9.65
C LEU A 12 -4.15 8.62 9.73
N ALA A 13 -3.36 9.07 10.70
CA ALA A 13 -2.00 8.57 10.90
C ALA A 13 -1.98 7.07 11.25
N ILE A 14 -2.91 6.59 12.07
CA ILE A 14 -3.05 5.17 12.39
C ILE A 14 -3.43 4.36 11.15
N ILE A 15 -4.37 4.85 10.35
CA ILE A 15 -4.79 4.21 9.09
C ILE A 15 -3.63 4.16 8.12
N PHE A 16 -2.91 5.27 7.93
CA PHE A 16 -1.75 5.39 7.08
C PHE A 16 -0.65 4.40 7.50
N TRP A 17 -0.34 4.34 8.80
CA TRP A 17 0.65 3.41 9.34
C TRP A 17 0.28 1.94 9.08
N LYS A 18 -1.00 1.57 9.26
CA LYS A 18 -1.48 0.23 8.95
C LYS A 18 -1.37 -0.08 7.46
N LEU A 19 -1.80 0.83 6.59
CA LEU A 19 -1.71 0.70 5.13
C LEU A 19 -0.26 0.55 4.66
N LEU A 20 0.66 1.34 5.22
CA LEU A 20 2.07 1.28 4.89
C LEU A 20 2.68 -0.06 5.30
N LYS A 21 2.38 -0.56 6.51
CA LYS A 21 2.79 -1.90 6.97
C LYS A 21 2.29 -3.01 6.05
N ILE A 22 1.02 -2.96 5.66
CA ILE A 22 0.42 -3.96 4.76
C ILE A 22 1.09 -3.90 3.40
N THR A 23 1.25 -2.69 2.83
CA THR A 23 1.89 -2.49 1.52
C THR A 23 3.31 -3.04 1.51
N PHE A 24 4.13 -2.73 2.52
CA PHE A 24 5.49 -3.26 2.63
C PHE A 24 5.51 -4.78 2.78
N LYS A 25 4.61 -5.34 3.59
CA LYS A 25 4.52 -6.79 3.78
C LYS A 25 4.12 -7.49 2.48
N THR A 26 3.14 -6.94 1.76
CA THR A 26 2.69 -7.45 0.46
C THR A 26 3.79 -7.32 -0.59
N PHE A 27 4.53 -6.21 -0.62
CA PHE A 27 5.67 -6.03 -1.52
C PHE A 27 6.72 -7.13 -1.33
N PHE A 28 7.13 -7.38 -0.08
CA PHE A 28 8.07 -8.46 0.23
C PHE A 28 7.53 -9.83 -0.18
N TRP A 29 6.24 -10.09 0.07
CA TRP A 29 5.60 -11.35 -0.30
C TRP A 29 5.54 -11.55 -1.82
N VAL A 30 5.14 -10.53 -2.57
CA VAL A 30 5.09 -10.59 -4.04
C VAL A 30 6.49 -10.79 -4.61
N LEU A 31 7.52 -10.17 -4.02
CA LEU A 31 8.90 -10.37 -4.45
C LEU A 31 9.35 -11.81 -4.21
N VAL A 32 9.13 -12.36 -3.02
CA VAL A 32 9.50 -13.76 -2.68
C VAL A 32 8.73 -14.76 -3.54
N VAL A 33 7.41 -14.57 -3.70
CA VAL A 33 6.58 -15.43 -4.55
C VAL A 33 6.97 -15.32 -6.01
N GLY A 34 7.25 -14.12 -6.51
CA GLY A 34 7.72 -13.90 -7.87
C GLY A 34 9.05 -14.60 -8.13
N LEU A 35 9.98 -14.56 -7.16
CA LEU A 35 11.28 -15.22 -7.25
C LEU A 35 11.16 -16.75 -7.20
N ALA A 36 10.29 -17.27 -6.33
CA ALA A 36 9.99 -18.69 -6.26
C ALA A 36 9.28 -19.20 -7.53
N ALA A 37 8.32 -18.43 -8.05
CA ALA A 37 7.62 -18.72 -9.30
C ALA A 37 8.57 -18.70 -10.50
N ALA A 38 9.56 -17.79 -10.51
CA ALA A 38 10.57 -17.74 -11.57
C ALA A 38 11.40 -19.02 -11.65
N PHE A 39 11.64 -19.65 -10.51
CA PHE A 39 12.42 -20.89 -10.43
C PHE A 39 11.58 -22.15 -10.68
N LEU A 40 10.31 -22.18 -10.24
CA LEU A 40 9.46 -23.37 -10.31
C LEU A 40 8.60 -23.45 -11.56
N LEU A 41 8.03 -22.33 -12.03
CA LEU A 41 7.09 -22.27 -13.16
C LEU A 41 7.32 -21.00 -14.00
N PRO A 42 8.34 -20.99 -14.87
CA PRO A 42 8.67 -19.81 -15.68
C PRO A 42 7.55 -19.42 -16.66
N ASP A 43 6.76 -20.37 -17.14
CA ASP A 43 5.69 -20.10 -18.12
C ASP A 43 4.50 -19.31 -17.53
N GLN A 44 4.31 -19.35 -16.21
CA GLN A 44 3.22 -18.65 -15.51
C GLN A 44 3.66 -17.34 -14.85
N LEU A 45 4.95 -17.00 -14.96
CA LEU A 45 5.52 -15.74 -14.47
C LEU A 45 4.76 -14.49 -14.93
N PRO A 46 4.33 -14.36 -16.20
CA PRO A 46 3.63 -13.16 -16.64
C PRO A 46 2.33 -12.95 -15.86
N LEU A 47 1.60 -14.03 -15.59
CA LEU A 47 0.30 -13.98 -14.91
C LEU A 47 0.45 -13.63 -13.42
N ILE A 48 1.43 -14.24 -12.75
CA ILE A 48 1.74 -13.98 -11.33
C ILE A 48 2.34 -12.58 -11.17
N GLY A 49 3.16 -12.15 -12.12
CA GLY A 49 3.72 -10.81 -12.19
C GLY A 49 2.64 -9.74 -12.33
N ASP A 50 1.72 -9.89 -13.30
CA ASP A 50 0.62 -8.94 -13.51
C ASP A 50 -0.29 -8.81 -12.28
N LEU A 51 -0.65 -9.94 -11.66
CA LEU A 51 -1.43 -9.94 -10.43
C LEU A 51 -0.68 -9.23 -9.28
N GLY A 52 0.62 -9.52 -9.13
CA GLY A 52 1.47 -8.88 -8.14
C GLY A 52 1.54 -7.36 -8.35
N VAL A 53 1.78 -6.91 -9.57
CA VAL A 53 1.85 -5.49 -9.95
C VAL A 53 0.51 -4.80 -9.76
N SER A 54 -0.60 -5.44 -10.11
CA SER A 54 -1.94 -4.89 -9.94
C SER A 54 -2.29 -4.67 -8.46
N ILE A 55 -2.02 -5.67 -7.61
CA ILE A 55 -2.23 -5.56 -6.16
C ILE A 55 -1.35 -4.45 -5.56
N LEU A 56 -0.08 -4.39 -5.96
CA LEU A 56 0.85 -3.35 -5.51
C LEU A 56 0.43 -1.95 -5.96
N SER A 57 -0.04 -1.82 -7.20
CA SER A 57 -0.51 -0.54 -7.75
C SER A 57 -1.76 -0.06 -7.02
N PHE A 58 -2.68 -0.98 -6.66
CA PHE A 58 -3.86 -0.67 -5.87
C PHE A 58 -3.52 -0.24 -4.43
N LEU A 59 -2.59 -0.94 -3.77
CA LEU A 59 -2.11 -0.55 -2.45
C LEU A 59 -1.35 0.78 -2.48
N GLY A 60 -0.55 1.00 -3.53
CA GLY A 60 0.18 2.25 -3.76
C GLY A 60 -0.75 3.43 -4.00
N SER A 61 -1.82 3.26 -4.78
CA SER A 61 -2.81 4.32 -5.02
C SER A 61 -3.61 4.65 -3.75
N LEU A 62 -3.95 3.65 -2.93
CA LEU A 62 -4.55 3.87 -1.60
C LEU A 62 -3.62 4.67 -0.68
N LEU A 63 -2.32 4.38 -0.69
CA LEU A 63 -1.33 5.16 0.05
C LEU A 63 -1.30 6.61 -0.44
N LEU A 64 -1.22 6.83 -1.75
CA LEU A 64 -1.21 8.18 -2.33
C LEU A 64 -2.49 8.96 -2.00
N LEU A 65 -3.66 8.32 -2.09
CA LEU A 65 -4.94 8.92 -1.68
C LEU A 65 -4.94 9.30 -0.21
N THR A 66 -4.38 8.45 0.66
CA THR A 66 -4.29 8.74 2.09
C THR A 66 -3.34 9.92 2.36
N VAL A 67 -2.20 10.00 1.65
CA VAL A 67 -1.28 11.16 1.75
C VAL A 67 -1.96 12.43 1.24
N ALA A 68 -2.61 12.38 0.09
CA ALA A 68 -3.32 13.52 -0.47
C ALA A 68 -4.43 14.01 0.47
N GLY A 69 -5.20 13.10 1.06
CA GLY A 69 -6.21 13.42 2.07
C GLY A 69 -5.60 14.09 3.32
N PHE A 70 -4.44 13.63 3.78
CA PHE A 70 -3.73 14.25 4.91
C PHE A 70 -3.28 15.68 4.61
N PHE A 71 -2.68 15.92 3.43
CA PHE A 71 -2.26 17.26 3.02
C PHE A 71 -3.46 18.20 2.81
N PHE A 72 -4.56 17.70 2.25
CA PHE A 72 -5.79 18.49 2.08
C PHE A 72 -6.36 18.92 3.44
N PHE A 73 -6.39 18.01 4.41
CA PHE A 73 -6.90 18.29 5.76
C PHE A 73 -6.00 19.19 6.60
N THR A 74 -4.69 19.21 6.33
CA THR A 74 -3.72 20.08 7.05
C THR A 74 -3.55 21.45 6.38
N GLY A 75 -3.92 21.57 5.10
CA GLY A 75 -3.76 22.78 4.30
C GLY A 75 -4.90 23.79 4.40
N ASP A 76 -6.10 23.34 4.80
CA ASP A 76 -7.24 24.17 5.21
C ASP A 76 -7.17 24.52 6.71
#